data_AF-A0A9D2QGG0-F1
#
_entry.id   AF-A0A9D2QGG0-F1
#
_cell.length_a   1.000
_cell.length_b   1.000
_cell.length_c   1.000
_cell.angle_alpha   90.00
_cell.angle_beta   90.00
_cell.angle_gamma   90.00
#
_symmetry.space_group_name_H-M   'P 1'
#
loop_
_entity.id
_entity.type
_entity.pdbx_description
1 polymer ?
#
loop_
_entity_poly.entity_id
_entity_poly.type
_entity_poly.pdbx_seq_one_letter_code
_entity_poly.pdbx_strand_id
1 'polypeptide(L)'
;MSRIFNTTLSDARTRLAAAQRLSERPDPWSADPSAPHPDHMPHIAEAVASGAMDGSTVEMIDKQIRALPESVQDEITAAADEPIATLVTCQGPDVVRSLRHFLLDVVGAEEPYTEEDHQRKRSLTIDSQGTDGMTPIRGLLTPEVSAKMHRLMADHAGTGGIGHDDKTGENGDPGNKRGR
;
A
#
# COMPACT_ATOMS: atom_id res chain seq x y z
N MET A 1 34.51 -14.77 -9.33
CA MET A 1 34.47 -13.30 -9.17
C MET A 1 33.09 -12.91 -8.64
N SER A 2 32.95 -12.73 -7.32
CA SER A 2 31.68 -12.29 -6.72
C SER A 2 31.65 -10.75 -6.73
N ARG A 3 30.82 -10.15 -7.59
CA ARG A 3 30.52 -8.72 -7.52
C ARG A 3 29.57 -8.51 -6.36
N ILE A 4 30.10 -8.08 -5.22
CA ILE A 4 29.29 -7.52 -4.14
C ILE A 4 28.82 -6.16 -4.67
N PHE A 5 27.58 -6.09 -5.16
CA PHE A 5 27.01 -4.82 -5.56
C PHE A 5 26.88 -3.94 -4.31
N ASN A 6 27.59 -2.81 -4.27
CA ASN A 6 27.52 -1.82 -3.19
C ASN A 6 26.24 -0.99 -3.30
N THR A 7 25.10 -1.67 -3.25
CA THR A 7 23.76 -1.11 -3.41
C THR A 7 22.92 -1.52 -2.22
N THR A 8 22.23 -0.56 -1.62
CA THR A 8 21.32 -0.84 -0.52
C THR A 8 20.09 -1.56 -1.04
N LEU A 9 19.37 -2.27 -0.17
CA LEU A 9 18.10 -2.91 -0.54
C LEU A 9 17.05 -1.90 -1.02
N SER A 10 17.05 -0.68 -0.45
CA SER A 10 16.13 0.38 -0.88
C SER A 10 16.43 0.80 -2.31
N ASP A 11 17.69 1.10 -2.60
CA ASP A 11 18.16 1.53 -3.92
C ASP A 11 17.97 0.43 -4.98
N ALA A 12 18.17 -0.83 -4.60
CA ALA A 12 17.86 -1.97 -5.46
C ALA A 12 16.36 -2.10 -5.78
N ARG A 13 15.47 -1.87 -4.81
CA ARG A 13 14.01 -1.88 -5.01
C ARG A 13 13.55 -0.74 -5.91
N THR A 14 14.06 0.48 -5.69
CA THR A 14 13.78 1.64 -6.54
C THR A 14 14.15 1.34 -7.99
N ARG A 15 15.36 0.81 -8.22
CA ARG A 15 15.79 0.44 -9.58
C ARG A 15 14.95 -0.66 -10.20
N LEU A 16 14.53 -1.66 -9.42
CA LEU A 16 13.69 -2.74 -9.93
C LEU A 16 12.31 -2.24 -10.35
N ALA A 17 11.65 -1.42 -9.51
CA ALA A 17 10.35 -0.82 -9.82
C ALA A 17 10.44 0.08 -11.05
N ALA A 18 11.47 0.94 -11.12
CA ALA A 18 11.71 1.77 -12.28
C ALA A 18 11.96 0.93 -13.55
N ALA A 19 12.76 -0.13 -13.46
CA ALA A 19 13.09 -0.97 -14.60
C ALA A 19 11.86 -1.59 -15.28
N GLN A 20 10.80 -1.93 -14.53
CA GLN A 20 9.57 -2.50 -15.11
C GLN A 20 8.85 -1.49 -16.02
N ARG A 21 8.76 -0.23 -15.60
CA ARG A 21 8.13 0.84 -16.38
C ARG A 21 8.98 1.26 -17.59
N LEU A 22 10.29 1.26 -17.42
CA LEU A 22 11.24 1.73 -18.42
C LEU A 22 11.62 0.66 -19.45
N SER A 23 11.52 -0.63 -19.12
CA SER A 23 11.99 -1.68 -20.00
C SER A 23 11.04 -1.92 -21.17
N GLU A 24 11.56 -1.85 -22.38
CA GLU A 24 10.93 -2.37 -23.61
C GLU A 24 10.89 -3.90 -23.65
N ARG A 25 11.23 -4.57 -22.53
CA ARG A 25 11.34 -6.03 -22.50
C ARG A 25 9.97 -6.61 -22.81
N PRO A 26 9.86 -7.47 -23.84
CA PRO A 26 8.60 -8.12 -24.13
C PRO A 26 8.20 -9.03 -22.98
N ASP A 27 6.90 -9.06 -22.66
CA ASP A 27 6.36 -10.03 -21.73
C ASP A 27 6.48 -11.43 -22.37
N PRO A 28 7.29 -12.35 -21.81
CA PRO A 28 7.45 -13.68 -22.39
C PRO A 28 6.13 -14.45 -22.46
N TRP A 29 5.16 -14.11 -21.60
CA TRP A 29 3.87 -14.79 -21.48
C TRP A 29 2.72 -14.06 -22.18
N SER A 30 3.02 -12.96 -22.88
CA SER A 30 2.06 -12.25 -23.74
C SER A 30 1.69 -13.08 -24.97
N ALA A 31 0.47 -12.87 -25.47
CA ALA A 31 0.00 -13.41 -26.74
C ALA A 31 0.83 -12.91 -27.94
N ASP A 32 1.41 -11.72 -27.83
CA ASP A 32 2.40 -11.19 -28.75
C ASP A 32 3.77 -11.11 -28.02
N PRO A 33 4.71 -12.02 -28.31
CA PRO A 33 6.04 -12.04 -27.69
C PRO A 33 6.94 -10.86 -28.08
N SER A 34 6.49 -9.99 -28.99
CA SER A 34 7.20 -8.79 -29.42
C SER A 34 6.62 -7.50 -28.84
N ALA A 35 5.41 -7.56 -28.27
CA ALA A 35 4.78 -6.43 -27.63
C ALA A 35 5.52 -6.06 -26.33
N PRO A 36 5.74 -4.76 -26.04
CA PRO A 36 6.25 -4.32 -24.75
C PRO A 36 5.36 -4.81 -23.60
N HIS A 37 5.93 -4.91 -22.41
CA HIS A 37 5.17 -5.23 -21.19
C HIS A 37 4.00 -4.24 -21.00
N PRO A 38 2.83 -4.65 -20.48
CA PRO A 38 1.68 -3.76 -20.27
C PRO A 38 1.99 -2.56 -19.36
N ASP A 39 2.97 -2.70 -18.47
CA ASP A 39 3.43 -1.63 -17.59
C ASP A 39 4.41 -0.63 -18.26
N HIS A 40 4.80 -0.87 -19.53
CA HIS A 40 5.80 -0.05 -20.21
C HIS A 40 5.28 1.36 -20.52
N MET A 41 6.08 2.37 -20.15
CA MET A 41 5.74 3.79 -20.28
C MET A 41 6.83 4.51 -21.12
N PRO A 42 6.68 4.57 -22.45
CA PRO A 42 7.71 5.08 -23.36
C PRO A 42 8.06 6.57 -23.14
N HIS A 43 7.09 7.44 -22.84
CA HIS A 43 7.37 8.86 -22.63
C HIS A 43 8.13 9.11 -21.32
N ILE A 44 7.79 8.39 -20.26
CA ILE A 44 8.59 8.40 -19.02
C ILE A 44 9.99 7.83 -19.28
N ALA A 45 10.15 6.80 -20.13
CA ALA A 45 11.45 6.26 -20.48
C ALA A 45 12.35 7.30 -21.17
N GLU A 46 11.78 8.09 -22.09
CA GLU A 46 12.47 9.21 -22.73
C GLU A 46 12.82 10.33 -21.73
N ALA A 47 11.91 10.65 -20.80
CA ALA A 47 12.14 11.64 -19.75
C ALA A 47 13.28 11.23 -18.79
N VAL A 48 13.43 9.94 -18.50
CA VAL A 48 14.57 9.42 -17.75
C VAL A 48 15.86 9.46 -18.58
N ALA A 49 15.80 9.07 -19.86
CA ALA A 49 16.96 9.09 -20.75
C ALA A 49 17.51 10.50 -20.99
N SER A 50 16.64 11.51 -21.01
CA SER A 50 17.02 12.93 -21.10
C SER A 50 17.47 13.55 -19.77
N GLY A 51 17.35 12.82 -18.66
CA GLY A 51 17.73 13.27 -17.32
C GLY A 51 16.71 14.21 -16.66
N ALA A 52 15.52 14.39 -17.24
CA ALA A 52 14.43 15.15 -16.64
C ALA A 52 13.78 14.40 -15.46
N MET A 53 13.90 13.07 -15.41
CA MET A 53 13.35 12.20 -14.37
C MET A 53 14.41 11.24 -13.81
N ASP A 54 14.28 10.90 -12.53
CA ASP A 54 15.11 9.90 -11.87
C ASP A 54 14.32 8.62 -11.53
N GLY A 55 15.02 7.55 -11.16
CA GLY A 55 14.38 6.28 -10.81
C GLY A 55 13.47 6.37 -9.57
N SER A 56 13.70 7.34 -8.68
CA SER A 56 12.84 7.55 -7.51
C SER A 56 11.47 8.12 -7.90
N THR A 57 11.44 9.03 -8.87
CA THR A 57 10.21 9.56 -9.45
C THR A 57 9.41 8.45 -10.15
N VAL A 58 10.08 7.59 -10.93
CA VAL A 58 9.42 6.44 -11.59
C VAL A 58 8.86 5.46 -10.56
N GLU A 59 9.59 5.15 -9.48
CA GLU A 59 9.06 4.30 -8.40
C GLU A 59 7.80 4.91 -7.75
N MET A 60 7.76 6.24 -7.60
CA MET A 60 6.60 6.93 -7.02
C MET A 60 5.38 6.84 -7.94
N ILE A 61 5.58 6.99 -9.25
CA ILE A 61 4.53 6.81 -10.28
C ILE A 61 4.01 5.37 -10.23
N ASP A 62 4.90 4.37 -10.24
CA ASP A 62 4.51 2.97 -10.17
C ASP A 62 3.67 2.68 -8.92
N LYS A 63 4.10 3.15 -7.74
CA LYS A 63 3.33 3.01 -6.49
C LYS A 63 1.93 3.61 -6.58
N GLN A 64 1.78 4.77 -7.22
CA GLN A 64 0.47 5.41 -7.33
C GLN A 64 -0.45 4.66 -8.29
N ILE A 65 0.05 4.16 -9.42
CA ILE A 65 -0.71 3.33 -10.35
C ILE A 65 -1.11 2.01 -9.67
N ARG A 66 -0.16 1.31 -9.02
CA ARG A 66 -0.42 0.06 -8.30
C ARG A 66 -1.38 0.20 -7.11
N ALA A 67 -1.55 1.41 -6.58
CA ALA A 67 -2.52 1.65 -5.53
C ALA A 67 -3.96 1.59 -6.06
N LEU A 68 -4.18 1.83 -7.35
CA LEU A 68 -5.49 1.82 -8.00
C LEU A 68 -5.99 0.37 -8.21
N PRO A 69 -7.30 0.16 -8.44
CA PRO A 69 -7.83 -1.16 -8.79
C PRO A 69 -7.14 -1.75 -10.00
N GLU A 70 -6.98 -3.07 -9.99
CA GLU A 70 -6.34 -3.81 -11.08
C GLU A 70 -7.08 -3.63 -12.42
N SER A 71 -8.41 -3.49 -12.39
CA SER A 71 -9.25 -3.32 -13.57
C SER A 71 -8.95 -2.05 -14.39
N VAL A 72 -8.35 -1.02 -13.78
CA VAL A 72 -8.05 0.26 -14.44
C VAL A 72 -6.56 0.51 -14.63
N GLN A 73 -5.68 -0.34 -14.09
CA GLN A 73 -4.23 -0.12 -14.12
C GLN A 73 -3.65 -0.06 -15.53
N ASP A 74 -4.12 -0.95 -16.42
CA ASP A 74 -3.63 -1.02 -17.80
C ASP A 74 -4.06 0.21 -18.61
N GLU A 75 -5.34 0.59 -18.48
CA GLU A 75 -5.90 1.78 -19.13
C GLU A 75 -5.18 3.06 -18.66
N ILE A 76 -4.96 3.19 -17.35
CA ILE A 76 -4.24 4.33 -16.77
C ILE A 76 -2.80 4.38 -17.24
N THR A 77 -2.12 3.24 -17.30
CA THR A 77 -0.72 3.20 -17.72
C THR A 77 -0.58 3.70 -19.17
N ALA A 78 -1.50 3.32 -20.05
CA ALA A 78 -1.50 3.79 -21.43
C ALA A 78 -1.91 5.28 -21.56
N ALA A 79 -2.94 5.72 -20.83
CA ALA A 79 -3.48 7.07 -20.96
C ALA A 79 -2.65 8.16 -20.25
N ALA A 80 -1.97 7.81 -19.16
CA ALA A 80 -1.30 8.78 -18.30
C ALA A 80 0.18 9.01 -18.66
N ASP A 81 0.79 8.16 -19.50
CA ASP A 81 2.24 8.23 -19.79
C ASP A 81 2.71 9.59 -20.34
N GLU A 82 2.21 10.01 -21.50
CA GLU A 82 2.55 11.31 -22.10
C GLU A 82 2.21 12.50 -21.17
N PRO A 83 1.01 12.58 -20.56
CA PRO A 83 0.69 13.63 -19.62
C PRO A 83 1.61 13.70 -18.41
N ILE A 84 1.97 12.56 -17.81
CA ILE A 84 2.88 12.52 -16.66
C ILE A 84 4.28 12.99 -17.07
N ALA A 85 4.81 12.49 -18.18
CA ALA A 85 6.12 12.88 -18.67
C ALA A 85 6.19 14.40 -18.94
N THR A 86 5.13 14.96 -19.54
CA THR A 86 5.00 16.40 -19.79
C THR A 86 4.94 17.18 -18.48
N LEU A 87 4.09 16.75 -17.55
CA LEU A 87 3.88 17.41 -16.26
C LEU A 87 5.17 17.48 -15.45
N VAL A 88 5.93 16.37 -15.39
CA VAL A 88 7.19 16.31 -14.65
C VAL A 88 8.26 17.17 -15.32
N THR A 89 8.32 17.18 -16.65
CA THR A 89 9.27 18.03 -17.38
C THR A 89 9.00 19.52 -17.15
N CYS A 90 7.72 19.92 -17.06
CA CYS A 90 7.34 21.33 -16.85
C CYS A 90 7.44 21.79 -15.40
N GLN A 91 7.07 20.96 -14.43
CA GLN A 91 6.90 21.36 -13.02
C GLN A 91 7.91 20.72 -12.07
N GLY A 92 8.71 19.78 -12.55
CA GLY A 92 9.65 19.00 -11.76
C GLY A 92 9.02 17.76 -11.10
N PRO A 93 9.86 16.91 -10.49
CA PRO A 93 9.46 15.59 -9.96
C PRO A 93 8.53 15.66 -8.75
N ASP A 94 8.50 16.79 -8.05
CA ASP A 94 7.69 16.98 -6.85
C ASP A 94 6.17 16.90 -7.11
N VAL A 95 5.75 17.21 -8.34
CA VAL A 95 4.34 17.20 -8.75
C VAL A 95 3.72 15.80 -8.69
N VAL A 96 4.54 14.75 -8.85
CA VAL A 96 4.11 13.35 -8.82
C VAL A 96 3.50 12.97 -7.46
N ARG A 97 3.88 13.66 -6.36
CA ARG A 97 3.27 13.38 -5.05
C ARG A 97 1.76 13.62 -5.03
N SER A 98 1.24 14.47 -5.91
CA SER A 98 -0.18 14.83 -6.01
C SER A 98 -0.88 14.18 -7.20
N LEU A 99 -0.24 13.21 -7.88
CA LEU A 99 -0.74 12.63 -9.13
C LEU A 99 -2.06 11.85 -8.98
N ARG A 100 -2.41 11.40 -7.77
CA ARG A 100 -3.59 10.54 -7.55
C ARG A 100 -4.87 11.13 -8.14
N HIS A 101 -5.17 12.41 -7.90
CA HIS A 101 -6.38 13.04 -8.45
C HIS A 101 -6.33 13.10 -9.98
N PHE A 102 -5.16 13.45 -10.52
CA PHE A 102 -4.94 13.45 -11.97
C PHE A 102 -5.17 12.06 -12.61
N LEU A 103 -4.66 10.99 -11.99
CA LEU A 103 -4.88 9.62 -12.49
C LEU A 103 -6.36 9.22 -12.47
N LEU A 104 -7.11 9.67 -11.47
CA LEU A 104 -8.55 9.40 -11.35
C LEU A 104 -9.36 10.20 -12.39
N ASP A 105 -9.00 11.46 -12.59
CA ASP A 105 -9.62 12.35 -13.59
C ASP A 105 -9.40 11.79 -15.01
N VAL A 106 -8.22 11.24 -15.31
CA VAL A 106 -7.90 10.63 -16.61
C VAL A 106 -8.85 9.47 -16.94
N VAL A 107 -9.34 8.73 -15.93
CA VAL A 107 -10.27 7.59 -16.10
C VAL A 107 -11.72 7.99 -15.89
N GLY A 108 -11.99 9.20 -15.39
CA GLY A 108 -13.34 9.61 -15.00
C GLY A 108 -13.92 8.78 -13.84
N ALA A 109 -13.05 8.22 -12.99
CA ALA A 109 -13.46 7.38 -11.86
C ALA A 109 -13.62 8.22 -10.58
N GLU A 110 -14.85 8.63 -10.26
CA GLU A 110 -15.19 9.33 -9.01
C GLU A 110 -14.95 8.44 -7.77
N GLU A 111 -15.25 7.14 -7.87
CA GLU A 111 -14.96 6.14 -6.84
C GLU A 111 -14.03 5.06 -7.42
N PRO A 112 -12.72 5.13 -7.18
CA PRO A 112 -11.80 4.16 -7.75
C PRO A 112 -12.02 2.77 -7.19
N TYR A 113 -12.32 2.60 -5.90
CA TYR A 113 -12.38 1.27 -5.31
C TYR A 113 -13.78 0.68 -5.37
N THR A 114 -13.89 -0.49 -5.99
CA THR A 114 -15.12 -1.28 -5.97
C THR A 114 -15.32 -1.95 -4.62
N GLU A 115 -16.56 -2.34 -4.33
CA GLU A 115 -16.85 -3.16 -3.15
C GLU A 115 -16.10 -4.51 -3.17
N GLU A 116 -15.86 -5.07 -4.36
CA GLU A 116 -15.04 -6.29 -4.52
C GLU A 116 -13.58 -6.06 -4.11
N ASP A 117 -13.00 -4.90 -4.45
CA ASP A 117 -11.66 -4.51 -4.00
C ASP A 117 -11.58 -4.39 -2.48
N HIS A 118 -12.59 -3.78 -1.86
CA HIS A 118 -12.67 -3.69 -0.40
C HIS A 118 -12.75 -5.07 0.25
N GLN A 119 -13.55 -5.97 -0.31
CA GLN A 119 -13.69 -7.33 0.21
C GLN A 119 -12.40 -8.12 0.12
N ARG A 120 -11.67 -8.02 -1.00
CA ARG A 120 -10.38 -8.71 -1.19
C ARG A 120 -9.28 -8.17 -0.27
N LYS A 121 -9.22 -6.85 -0.06
CA LYS A 121 -8.18 -6.20 0.77
C LYS A 121 -8.48 -6.28 2.27
N ARG A 122 -9.73 -6.51 2.66
CA ARG A 122 -10.13 -6.54 4.07
C ARG A 122 -9.36 -7.61 4.84
N SER A 123 -8.75 -7.20 5.94
CA SER A 123 -8.01 -8.06 6.86
C SER A 123 -8.12 -7.53 8.28
N LEU A 124 -8.13 -8.43 9.26
CA LEU A 124 -8.07 -8.08 10.68
C LEU A 124 -7.31 -9.19 11.39
N THR A 125 -6.20 -8.81 12.02
CA THR A 125 -5.39 -9.69 12.85
C THR A 125 -5.39 -9.14 14.27
N ILE A 126 -5.70 -10.01 15.23
CA ILE A 126 -5.62 -9.75 16.66
C ILE A 126 -4.58 -10.74 17.19
N ASP A 127 -3.46 -10.21 17.66
CA ASP A 127 -2.35 -11.03 18.17
C ASP A 127 -2.56 -11.41 19.64
N SER A 128 -1.66 -12.22 20.20
CA SER A 128 -1.67 -12.51 21.64
C SER A 128 -1.42 -11.25 22.46
N GLN A 129 -2.08 -11.14 23.61
CA GLN A 129 -1.85 -10.07 24.58
C GLN A 129 -0.39 -10.02 25.01
N GLY A 130 0.19 -8.83 24.99
CA GLY A 130 1.55 -8.55 25.43
C GLY A 130 1.70 -8.67 26.94
N THR A 131 2.95 -8.65 27.41
CA THR A 131 3.28 -8.68 28.85
C THR A 131 2.81 -7.43 29.59
N ASP A 132 2.52 -6.36 28.87
CA ASP A 132 1.94 -5.11 29.37
C ASP A 132 0.41 -5.17 29.48
N GLY A 133 -0.20 -6.30 29.10
CA GLY A 133 -1.66 -6.45 29.08
C GLY A 133 -2.33 -5.83 27.84
N MET A 134 -1.57 -5.30 26.88
CA MET A 134 -2.12 -4.73 25.65
C MET A 134 -2.24 -5.79 24.56
N THR A 135 -3.33 -5.79 23.81
CA THR A 135 -3.51 -6.72 22.67
C THR A 135 -3.31 -5.96 21.36
N PRO A 136 -2.29 -6.32 20.55
CA PRO A 136 -2.08 -5.68 19.25
C PRO A 136 -3.21 -6.04 18.27
N ILE A 137 -3.71 -5.03 17.56
CA ILE A 137 -4.70 -5.19 16.49
C ILE A 137 -4.19 -4.49 15.24
N ARG A 138 -4.20 -5.16 14.09
CA ARG A 138 -3.77 -4.60 12.79
C ARG A 138 -4.66 -5.10 11.65
N GLY A 139 -4.79 -4.33 10.59
CA GLY A 139 -5.53 -4.74 9.39
C GLY A 139 -6.14 -3.58 8.61
N LEU A 140 -6.89 -3.91 7.58
CA LEU A 140 -7.64 -2.99 6.74
C LEU A 140 -9.14 -3.29 6.86
N LEU A 141 -9.92 -2.30 7.31
CA LEU A 141 -11.38 -2.37 7.39
C LEU A 141 -12.01 -1.81 6.12
N THR A 142 -13.18 -2.31 5.73
CA THR A 142 -13.99 -1.62 4.71
C THR A 142 -14.48 -0.28 5.28
N PRO A 143 -14.80 0.71 4.44
CA PRO A 143 -15.28 2.02 4.91
C PRO A 143 -16.47 1.91 5.89
N GLU A 144 -17.41 1.03 5.58
CA GLU A 144 -18.62 0.79 6.39
C GLU A 144 -18.30 0.19 7.77
N VAL A 145 -17.35 -0.76 7.83
CA VAL A 145 -16.92 -1.38 9.08
C VAL A 145 -16.07 -0.41 9.91
N SER A 146 -15.21 0.38 9.26
CA SER A 146 -14.45 1.45 9.91
C SER A 146 -15.38 2.46 10.58
N ALA A 147 -16.42 2.93 9.88
CA ALA A 147 -17.40 3.86 10.45
C ALA A 147 -18.11 3.28 11.69
N LYS A 148 -18.51 2.00 11.64
CA LYS A 148 -19.10 1.30 12.80
C LYS A 148 -18.10 1.18 13.95
N MET A 149 -16.83 0.86 13.66
CA MET A 149 -15.79 0.74 14.68
C MET A 149 -15.51 2.09 15.35
N HIS A 150 -15.40 3.18 14.57
CA HIS A 150 -15.22 4.53 15.10
C HIS A 150 -16.38 4.95 16.00
N ARG A 151 -17.62 4.62 15.62
CA ARG A 151 -18.79 4.87 16.46
C ARG A 151 -18.73 4.08 17.77
N LEU A 152 -18.45 2.78 17.71
CA LEU A 152 -18.31 1.94 18.91
C LEU A 152 -17.20 2.45 19.82
N MET A 153 -16.06 2.83 19.26
CA MET A 153 -14.98 3.45 20.01
C MET A 153 -15.42 4.78 20.61
N ALA A 154 -16.12 5.66 19.88
CA ALA A 154 -16.60 6.91 20.44
C ALA A 154 -17.60 6.69 21.59
N ASP A 155 -18.47 5.69 21.47
CA ASP A 155 -19.47 5.33 22.48
C ASP A 155 -18.83 4.71 23.74
N HIS A 156 -17.69 4.00 23.60
CA HIS A 156 -17.08 3.21 24.68
C HIS A 156 -15.69 3.65 25.14
N ALA A 157 -14.98 4.52 24.41
CA ALA A 157 -13.64 5.01 24.76
C ALA A 157 -13.64 6.13 25.81
N GLY A 158 -14.76 6.34 26.50
CA GLY A 158 -14.80 7.17 27.70
C GLY A 158 -13.87 6.60 28.79
N THR A 159 -13.28 7.49 29.60
CA THR A 159 -12.42 7.12 30.73
C THR A 159 -13.15 6.16 31.67
N GLY A 160 -12.71 4.89 31.70
CA GLY A 160 -13.23 3.85 32.60
C GLY A 160 -14.05 2.72 31.95
N GLY A 161 -14.17 2.66 30.61
CA GLY A 161 -14.93 1.63 29.91
C GLY A 161 -14.10 0.48 29.34
N ILE A 162 -14.46 -0.76 29.70
CA ILE A 162 -13.92 -2.07 29.27
C ILE A 162 -12.55 -2.42 29.88
N GLY A 163 -12.52 -2.53 31.20
CA GLY A 163 -11.60 -3.41 31.94
C GLY A 163 -12.41 -4.52 32.60
N HIS A 164 -11.82 -5.71 32.75
CA HIS A 164 -12.38 -6.74 33.62
C HIS A 164 -12.32 -6.20 35.06
N ASP A 165 -13.46 -5.82 35.62
CA ASP A 165 -13.62 -5.65 37.06
C ASP A 165 -13.43 -7.02 37.69
N ASP A 166 -12.17 -7.42 37.88
CA ASP A 166 -11.79 -8.65 38.53
C ASP A 166 -11.97 -8.43 40.04
N LYS A 167 -13.24 -8.39 40.46
CA LYS A 167 -13.59 -8.64 41.87
C LYS A 167 -13.45 -10.14 42.11
N THR A 168 -12.22 -10.64 42.08
CA THR A 168 -11.89 -11.87 42.79
C THR A 168 -11.94 -11.52 44.28
N GLY A 169 -13.13 -11.73 44.85
CA GLY A 169 -13.42 -11.45 46.24
C GLY A 169 -12.53 -12.24 47.19
N GLU A 170 -12.18 -11.59 48.31
CA GLU A 170 -11.88 -12.28 49.56
C GLU A 170 -12.91 -13.38 49.81
N ASN A 171 -12.45 -14.63 49.93
CA ASN A 171 -13.05 -15.61 50.83
C ASN A 171 -12.06 -16.76 51.11
N GLY A 172 -11.51 -16.75 52.32
CA GLY A 172 -11.24 -17.95 53.11
C GLY A 172 -9.89 -18.63 52.91
N ASP A 173 -8.91 -18.27 53.75
CA ASP A 173 -8.05 -19.29 54.34
C ASP A 173 -8.93 -20.23 55.18
N PRO A 174 -8.89 -21.54 54.91
CA PRO A 174 -8.66 -22.44 56.03
C PRO A 174 -7.68 -23.57 55.67
N GLY A 175 -6.52 -23.53 56.32
CA GLY A 175 -6.00 -24.71 57.02
C GLY A 175 -5.03 -25.58 56.24
N ASN A 176 -3.77 -25.15 56.22
CA ASN A 176 -2.65 -26.04 55.94
C ASN A 176 -2.51 -27.10 57.06
N LYS A 177 -3.05 -28.31 56.82
CA LYS A 177 -2.67 -29.51 57.56
C LYS A 177 -1.42 -30.13 56.92
N ARG A 178 -0.36 -30.13 57.73
CA ARG A 178 0.91 -30.86 57.64
C ARG A 178 0.79 -32.22 56.93
N GLY A 179 1.74 -32.51 56.04
CA GLY A 179 1.98 -33.88 55.55
C GLY A 179 3.10 -34.03 54.53
N ARG A 180 4.36 -33.79 54.90
CA ARG A 180 5.46 -34.76 55.01
C ARG A 180 6.79 -34.05 55.20
#